data_AF-T0L297-F1
#
_entry.id   AF-T0L297-F1
#
_cell.length_a   1.000
_cell.length_b   1.000
_cell.length_c   1.000
_cell.angle_alpha   90.00
_cell.angle_beta   90.00
_cell.angle_gamma   90.00
#
_symmetry.space_group_name_H-M   'P 1'
#
loop_
_entity.id
_entity.type
_entity.pdbx_description
1 polymer ?
#
loop_
_entity_poly.entity_id
_entity_poly.type
_entity_poly.pdbx_seq_one_letter_code
_entity_poly.pdbx_strand_id
1 'polypeptide(L)'
;MYKIHVPRNPLKKEIYFLENFPQKLQFVISKQEYIYFIRKINSIFKPKYSILYILKVLTIIPLLFTKKNIYDDDLDKLIREINNDLLKKHICITHPKYNNYLYLEIIYFNKEDVR
;
A
#
# COMPACT_ATOMS: atom_id res chain seq x y z
N MET A 1 -12.97 12.68 10.82
CA MET A 1 -11.98 11.81 10.13
C MET A 1 -12.63 11.14 8.93
N TYR A 2 -12.03 11.24 7.74
CA TYR A 2 -12.58 10.67 6.50
C TYR A 2 -11.75 9.48 6.04
N LYS A 3 -12.43 8.38 5.66
CA LYS A 3 -11.79 7.18 5.12
C LYS A 3 -12.11 7.01 3.64
N ILE A 4 -11.10 6.70 2.85
CA ILE A 4 -11.19 6.45 1.42
C ILE A 4 -10.64 5.06 1.16
N HIS A 5 -11.44 4.22 0.52
CA HIS A 5 -11.05 2.86 0.17
C HIS A 5 -10.71 2.80 -1.30
N VAL A 6 -9.46 2.45 -1.60
CA VAL A 6 -8.98 2.18 -2.95
C VAL A 6 -9.04 0.67 -3.15
N PRO A 7 -10.02 0.14 -3.89
CA PRO A 7 -10.21 -1.29 -3.98
C PRO A 7 -9.09 -1.95 -4.78
N ARG A 8 -8.87 -3.24 -4.50
CA ARG A 8 -8.07 -4.11 -5.35
C ARG A 8 -8.73 -4.27 -6.73
N ASN A 9 -7.90 -4.34 -7.77
CA ASN A 9 -8.31 -4.67 -9.12
C ASN A 9 -8.68 -6.17 -9.20
N PRO A 10 -9.95 -6.53 -9.46
CA PRO A 10 -10.39 -7.92 -9.51
C PRO A 10 -9.89 -8.66 -10.76
N LEU A 11 -9.47 -7.93 -11.80
CA LEU A 11 -8.98 -8.53 -13.05
C LEU A 11 -7.55 -9.05 -12.92
N LYS A 12 -6.81 -8.62 -11.88
CA LYS A 12 -5.42 -9.02 -11.65
C LYS A 12 -5.33 -10.14 -10.62
N LYS A 13 -4.63 -11.21 -10.97
CA LYS A 13 -4.33 -12.33 -10.07
C LYS A 13 -3.43 -11.91 -8.90
N GLU A 14 -2.50 -11.01 -9.15
CA GLU A 14 -1.64 -10.37 -8.12
C GLU A 14 -2.41 -9.32 -7.30
N ILE A 15 -1.88 -8.94 -6.14
CA ILE A 15 -2.40 -7.81 -5.37
C ILE A 15 -2.08 -6.54 -6.16
N TYR A 16 -3.10 -5.78 -6.52
CA TYR A 16 -2.96 -4.53 -7.28
C TYR A 16 -4.12 -3.61 -6.95
N PHE A 17 -3.86 -2.40 -6.45
CA PHE A 17 -4.87 -1.40 -6.13
C PHE A 17 -5.16 -0.51 -7.34
N LEU A 18 -6.41 -0.06 -7.48
CA LEU A 18 -6.82 0.82 -8.59
C LEU A 18 -6.13 2.18 -8.53
N GLU A 19 -5.72 2.69 -9.69
CA GLU A 19 -5.05 4.00 -9.83
C GLU A 19 -6.04 5.16 -10.07
N ASN A 20 -7.35 4.91 -9.94
CA ASN A 20 -8.37 5.93 -10.12
C ASN A 20 -8.24 6.98 -9.01
N PHE A 21 -8.12 8.25 -9.40
CA PHE A 21 -7.95 9.35 -8.45
C PHE A 21 -9.28 9.66 -7.73
N PRO A 22 -9.35 9.52 -6.39
CA PRO A 22 -10.56 9.82 -5.65
C PRO A 22 -10.85 11.32 -5.67
N GLN A 23 -12.04 11.74 -6.10
CA GLN A 23 -12.44 13.15 -6.12
C GLN A 23 -12.30 13.83 -4.75
N LYS A 24 -12.53 13.08 -3.66
CA LYS A 24 -12.38 13.56 -2.27
C LYS A 24 -10.94 13.99 -1.92
N LEU A 25 -9.93 13.54 -2.65
CA LEU A 25 -8.53 13.90 -2.44
C LEU A 25 -8.06 15.09 -3.29
N GLN A 26 -8.90 15.60 -4.21
CA GLN A 26 -8.48 16.59 -5.20
C GLN A 26 -8.00 17.91 -4.60
N PHE A 27 -8.46 18.26 -3.39
CA PHE A 27 -8.09 19.48 -2.69
C PHE A 27 -6.88 19.30 -1.75
N VAL A 28 -6.38 18.07 -1.59
CA VAL A 28 -5.37 17.75 -0.57
C VAL A 28 -4.06 17.31 -1.20
N ILE A 29 -4.10 16.50 -2.26
CA ILE A 29 -2.92 16.03 -2.99
C ILE A 29 -3.14 16.15 -4.48
N SER A 30 -2.04 16.29 -5.23
CA SER A 30 -2.13 16.28 -6.68
C SER A 30 -2.43 14.87 -7.21
N LYS A 31 -3.08 14.79 -8.36
CA LYS A 31 -3.31 13.51 -9.07
C LYS A 31 -1.99 12.78 -9.37
N GLN A 32 -0.93 13.53 -9.68
CA GLN A 32 0.39 12.97 -9.98
C GLN A 32 1.02 12.33 -8.75
N GLU A 33 0.92 12.99 -7.59
CA GLU A 33 1.41 12.47 -6.31
C GLU A 33 0.63 11.21 -5.91
N TYR A 34 -0.69 11.21 -6.07
CA TYR A 34 -1.53 10.03 -5.87
C TYR A 34 -1.07 8.84 -6.72
N ILE A 35 -0.96 9.06 -8.02
CA ILE A 35 -0.55 8.02 -8.96
C ILE A 35 0.85 7.51 -8.61
N TYR A 36 1.77 8.41 -8.22
CA TYR A 36 3.12 8.05 -7.83
C TYR A 36 3.14 7.06 -6.65
N PHE A 37 2.48 7.36 -5.54
CA PHE A 37 2.53 6.46 -4.38
C PHE A 37 1.73 5.17 -4.59
N ILE A 38 0.58 5.21 -5.28
CA ILE A 38 -0.18 3.98 -5.59
C ILE A 38 0.65 3.05 -6.47
N ARG A 39 1.37 3.58 -7.47
CA ARG A 39 2.28 2.79 -8.30
C ARG A 39 3.45 2.22 -7.50
N LYS A 40 4.01 3.00 -6.57
CA LYS A 40 5.08 2.55 -5.68
C LYS A 40 4.60 1.38 -4.81
N ILE A 41 3.40 1.47 -4.24
CA ILE A 41 2.75 0.39 -3.47
C ILE A 41 2.50 -0.83 -4.37
N ASN A 42 1.90 -0.65 -5.54
CA ASN A 42 1.64 -1.75 -6.48
C ASN A 42 2.92 -2.44 -6.95
N SER A 43 4.06 -1.74 -6.97
CA SER A 43 5.34 -2.32 -7.39
C SER A 43 5.91 -3.34 -6.39
N ILE A 44 5.52 -3.28 -5.12
CA ILE A 44 5.92 -4.26 -4.10
C ILE A 44 5.37 -5.66 -4.42
N PHE A 45 4.15 -5.72 -4.93
CA PHE A 45 3.48 -6.98 -5.23
C PHE A 45 3.84 -7.56 -6.61
N LYS A 46 4.58 -6.80 -7.43
CA LYS A 46 5.06 -7.32 -8.71
C LYS A 46 6.10 -8.40 -8.45
N PRO A 47 6.05 -9.53 -9.18
CA PRO A 47 7.04 -10.58 -9.05
C PRO A 47 8.42 -10.03 -9.42
N LYS A 48 9.31 -9.95 -8.43
CA LYS A 48 10.73 -9.67 -8.65
C LYS A 48 11.41 -10.99 -9.04
N TYR A 49 11.41 -11.32 -10.33
CA TYR A 49 12.14 -12.49 -10.84
C TYR A 49 13.65 -12.21 -10.77
N SER A 50 14.22 -12.33 -9.58
CA SER A 50 15.67 -12.37 -9.36
C SER A 50 16.06 -13.81 -9.03
N ILE A 51 17.13 -14.32 -9.63
CA ILE A 51 17.68 -15.66 -9.36
C ILE A 51 17.92 -15.88 -7.85
N LEU A 52 18.27 -14.80 -7.12
CA LEU A 52 18.43 -14.81 -5.67
C LEU A 52 17.12 -15.04 -4.91
N TYR A 53 15.98 -14.59 -5.44
CA TYR A 53 14.66 -14.84 -4.86
C TYR A 53 14.27 -16.31 -5.00
N ILE A 54 14.57 -16.93 -6.15
CA ILE A 54 14.33 -18.37 -6.39
C ILE A 54 15.16 -19.21 -5.41
N LEU A 55 16.43 -18.86 -5.21
CA LEU A 55 17.32 -19.55 -4.26
C LEU A 55 16.89 -19.36 -2.79
N LYS A 56 16.41 -18.16 -2.42
CA LYS A 56 15.79 -17.91 -1.10
C LYS A 56 14.52 -18.73 -0.90
N VAL A 57 13.64 -18.80 -1.90
CA VAL A 57 12.43 -19.62 -1.80
C VAL A 57 12.80 -21.09 -1.60
N LEU A 58 13.77 -21.62 -2.35
CA LEU A 58 14.19 -23.03 -2.22
C LEU A 58 14.81 -23.37 -0.86
N THR A 59 15.48 -22.42 -0.20
CA THR A 59 16.14 -22.65 1.09
C THR A 59 15.22 -22.44 2.31
N ILE A 60 14.10 -21.73 2.15
CA ILE A 60 13.20 -21.35 3.26
C ILE A 60 11.91 -22.20 3.27
N ILE A 61 11.72 -23.14 2.33
CA ILE A 61 10.53 -24.04 2.28
C ILE A 61 10.19 -24.71 3.63
N PRO A 62 11.13 -25.12 4.50
CA PRO A 62 10.79 -25.67 5.82
C PRO A 62 10.41 -24.63 6.89
N LEU A 63 10.84 -23.36 6.75
CA LEU A 63 10.66 -22.31 7.77
C LEU A 63 9.39 -21.45 7.56
N LEU A 64 8.81 -21.48 6.35
CA LEU A 64 7.69 -20.63 5.92
C LEU A 64 6.29 -21.10 6.34
N PHE A 65 6.17 -22.11 7.21
CA PHE A 65 4.90 -22.41 7.89
C PHE A 65 4.47 -21.32 8.90
N THR A 66 5.28 -20.27 9.08
CA THR A 66 4.86 -19.03 9.73
C THR A 66 4.18 -18.12 8.72
N LYS A 67 2.90 -17.78 8.96
CA LYS A 67 1.95 -17.01 8.13
C LYS A 67 2.37 -15.57 7.73
N LYS A 68 3.66 -15.23 7.68
CA LYS A 68 4.10 -13.89 7.33
C LYS A 68 4.17 -13.75 5.81
N ASN A 69 3.38 -12.84 5.24
CA ASN A 69 3.46 -12.58 3.80
C ASN A 69 4.84 -12.01 3.46
N ILE A 70 5.46 -12.53 2.41
CA ILE A 70 6.84 -12.20 1.99
C ILE A 70 7.02 -10.69 1.73
N TYR A 71 5.91 -9.98 1.46
CA TYR A 71 5.90 -8.56 1.12
C TYR A 71 5.71 -7.62 2.31
N ASP A 72 5.36 -8.11 3.49
CA ASP A 72 4.91 -7.24 4.59
C ASP A 72 5.99 -6.31 5.12
N ASP A 73 7.23 -6.78 5.23
CA ASP A 73 8.32 -5.94 5.74
C ASP A 73 8.68 -4.82 4.75
N ASP A 74 8.73 -5.15 3.46
CA ASP A 74 8.97 -4.19 2.38
C ASP A 74 7.84 -3.14 2.31
N LEU A 75 6.59 -3.60 2.48
CA LEU A 75 5.42 -2.75 2.43
C LEU A 75 5.28 -1.86 3.67
N ASP A 76 5.55 -2.38 4.88
CA ASP A 76 5.58 -1.60 6.12
C ASP A 76 6.62 -0.46 6.02
N LYS A 77 7.81 -0.75 5.47
CA LYS A 77 8.85 0.27 5.24
C LYS A 77 8.39 1.34 4.25
N LEU A 78 7.81 0.92 3.13
CA LEU A 78 7.33 1.83 2.09
C LEU A 78 6.18 2.73 2.58
N ILE A 79 5.21 2.16 3.31
CA ILE A 79 4.08 2.92 3.84
C ILE A 79 4.57 3.96 4.85
N ARG A 80 5.55 3.64 5.69
CA ARG A 80 6.16 4.62 6.61
C ARG A 80 6.82 5.77 5.84
N GLU A 81 7.58 5.47 4.79
CA GLU A 81 8.21 6.49 3.93
C GLU A 81 7.16 7.41 3.32
N ILE A 82 6.11 6.86 2.70
CA ILE A 82 5.03 7.65 2.08
C ILE A 82 4.29 8.47 3.14
N ASN A 83 3.99 7.90 4.31
CA ASN A 83 3.26 8.57 5.37
C ASN A 83 4.04 9.73 5.98
N ASN A 84 5.38 9.68 6.02
CA ASN A 84 6.18 10.81 6.49
C ASN A 84 5.94 12.09 5.66
N ASP A 85 5.62 11.94 4.38
CA ASP A 85 5.27 13.06 3.50
C ASP A 85 3.77 13.40 3.53
N LEU A 86 2.90 12.39 3.54
CA LEU A 86 1.45 12.59 3.53
C LEU A 86 0.91 13.15 4.86
N LEU A 87 1.54 12.85 5.99
CA LEU A 87 1.10 13.35 7.31
C LEU A 87 1.18 14.89 7.38
N LYS A 88 2.12 15.52 6.67
CA LYS A 88 2.21 16.98 6.52
C LYS A 88 0.97 17.58 5.85
N LYS A 89 0.24 16.77 5.08
CA LYS A 89 -1.01 17.10 4.38
C LYS A 89 -2.24 16.53 5.07
N HIS A 90 -2.10 16.05 6.31
CA HIS A 90 -3.15 15.42 7.09
C HIS A 90 -3.73 14.15 6.42
N ILE A 91 -2.90 13.41 5.68
CA ILE A 91 -3.27 12.12 5.10
C ILE A 91 -2.35 11.02 5.67
N CYS A 92 -2.89 9.83 5.87
CA CYS A 92 -2.06 8.63 6.01
C CYS A 92 -2.67 7.45 5.28
N ILE A 93 -1.81 6.49 4.94
CA ILE A 93 -2.16 5.22 4.33
C ILE A 93 -2.00 4.14 5.39
N THR A 94 -3.02 3.30 5.52
CA THR A 94 -2.99 2.14 6.41
C THR A 94 -2.40 0.93 5.71
N HIS A 95 -1.81 0.03 6.48
CA HIS A 95 -1.28 -1.21 5.92
C HIS A 95 -2.44 -2.12 5.44
N PRO A 96 -2.44 -2.60 4.18
CA PRO A 96 -3.56 -3.39 3.63
C PRO A 96 -3.72 -4.76 4.29
N LYS A 97 -2.73 -5.24 5.07
CA LYS A 97 -2.86 -6.45 5.90
C LYS A 97 -4.10 -6.42 6.81
N TYR A 98 -4.50 -5.25 7.30
CA TYR A 98 -5.65 -5.09 8.20
C TYR A 98 -7.00 -5.39 7.54
N ASN A 99 -7.06 -5.44 6.21
CA ASN A 99 -8.26 -5.79 5.44
C ASN A 99 -8.03 -6.97 4.49
N ASN A 100 -7.04 -7.82 4.78
CA ASN A 100 -6.67 -8.96 3.93
C ASN A 100 -6.36 -8.55 2.48
N TYR A 101 -5.78 -7.36 2.25
CA TYR A 101 -5.42 -6.82 0.94
C TYR A 101 -6.60 -6.66 -0.04
N LEU A 102 -7.81 -6.50 0.49
CA LEU A 102 -9.01 -6.24 -0.32
C LEU A 102 -9.05 -4.79 -0.83
N TYR A 103 -8.52 -3.85 -0.03
CA TYR A 103 -8.44 -2.45 -0.40
C TYR A 103 -7.24 -1.76 0.29
N LEU A 104 -6.85 -0.60 -0.20
CA LEU A 104 -5.94 0.30 0.49
C LEU A 104 -6.79 1.38 1.16
N GLU A 105 -6.70 1.51 2.49
CA GLU A 105 -7.42 2.55 3.22
C GLU A 105 -6.52 3.77 3.40
N ILE A 106 -6.98 4.89 2.84
CA ILE A 106 -6.39 6.22 2.97
C ILE A 106 -7.26 7.00 3.97
N ILE A 107 -6.64 7.49 5.02
CA ILE A 107 -7.30 8.27 6.08
C ILE A 107 -6.91 9.72 5.89
N TYR A 108 -7.91 10.60 5.91
CA TYR A 108 -7.76 12.04 5.89
C TYR A 108 -8.26 12.63 7.23
N PHE A 109 -7.41 13.39 7.89
CA PHE A 109 -7.71 14.09 9.13
C PHE A 109 -8.12 15.52 8.80
N ASN A 110 -9.31 15.95 9.24
CA ASN A 110 -9.66 17.35 9.12
C ASN A 110 -8.93 18.14 10.22
N LYS A 111 -8.55 19.40 9.95
CA LYS A 111 -7.85 20.25 10.94
C LYS A 111 -8.66 20.46 12.23
N GLU A 112 -9.98 20.29 12.17
CA GLU A 112 -10.89 20.42 13.31
C GLU A 112 -10.95 19.17 14.20
N ASP A 113 -10.49 18.01 13.73
CA ASP A 113 -10.52 16.74 14.48
C ASP A 113 -9.31 16.55 15.44
N VAL A 114 -8.42 17.54 15.54
CA VAL A 114 -7.16 17.47 16.35
C VAL A 114 -7.21 18.46 17.54
N ARG A 115 -8.40 18.69 18.11
CA ARG A 115 -8.56 19.45 19.36
C ARG A 115 -8.84 18.52 20.53
#